data_AF-A0A1N7L7Y5-F1
#
_entry.id   AF-A0A1N7L7Y5-F1
#
_cell.length_a   1.000
_cell.length_b   1.000
_cell.length_c   1.000
_cell.angle_alpha   90.00
_cell.angle_beta   90.00
_cell.angle_gamma   90.00
#
_symmetry.space_group_name_H-M   'P 1'
#
loop_
_entity.id
_entity.type
_entity.pdbx_description
1 polymer ?
#
loop_
_entity_poly.entity_id
_entity_poly.type
_entity_poly.pdbx_seq_one_letter_code
_entity_poly.pdbx_strand_id
1 'polypeptide(L)' 'MRGIDREQGCIIIVRPGQYVAEVLPLNDFEGLTRFFKEVLINV' A
#
# COMPACT_ATOMS: atom_id res chain seq x y z
N MET A 1 -9.42 5.31 -15.66
CA MET A 1 -10.31 5.47 -14.49
C MET A 1 -10.13 4.28 -13.55
N ARG A 2 -9.87 4.52 -12.26
CA ARG A 2 -9.58 3.49 -11.23
C ARG A 2 -10.32 3.74 -9.90
N GLY A 3 -11.33 4.62 -9.90
CA GLY A 3 -12.14 4.90 -8.70
C GLY A 3 -11.40 5.64 -7.56
N ILE A 4 -10.28 6.29 -7.86
CA ILE A 4 -9.45 6.97 -6.86
C ILE A 4 -10.14 8.30 -6.47
N ASP A 5 -10.34 8.49 -5.16
CA ASP A 5 -10.68 9.80 -4.60
C ASP A 5 -9.53 10.78 -4.90
N ARG A 6 -9.85 11.86 -5.61
CA ARG A 6 -8.83 12.82 -6.10
C ARG A 6 -8.40 13.83 -5.04
N GLU A 7 -9.22 14.01 -4.00
CA GLU A 7 -8.89 14.90 -2.88
C GLU A 7 -8.03 14.15 -1.87
N GLN A 8 -8.37 12.91 -1.55
CA GLN A 8 -7.69 12.11 -0.53
C GLN A 8 -6.51 11.29 -1.08
N GLY A 9 -6.58 10.88 -2.35
CA GLY A 9 -5.62 9.95 -2.95
C GLY A 9 -5.59 8.57 -2.26
N CYS A 10 -4.67 7.72 -2.67
CA CYS A 10 -4.43 6.42 -2.03
C CYS A 10 -3.03 5.88 -2.36
N ILE A 11 -2.54 4.96 -1.52
CA ILE A 11 -1.39 4.10 -1.78
C ILE A 11 -1.93 2.75 -2.25
N ILE A 12 -1.41 2.21 -3.34
CA ILE A 12 -1.71 0.85 -3.80
C ILE A 12 -0.44 0.03 -3.72
N ILE A 13 -0.43 -1.01 -2.90
CA ILE A 13 0.70 -1.95 -2.81
C ILE A 13 0.48 -3.06 -3.82
N VAL A 14 1.40 -3.19 -4.78
CA VAL A 14 1.36 -4.25 -5.80
C VAL A 14 2.53 -5.21 -5.57
N ARG A 15 2.21 -6.50 -5.50
CA ARG A 15 3.22 -7.56 -5.31
C ARG A 15 4.02 -7.79 -6.59
N PRO A 16 5.21 -8.42 -6.53
CA PRO A 16 5.97 -8.80 -7.72
C PRO A 16 5.17 -9.64 -8.74
N GLY A 17 4.22 -10.46 -8.27
CA GLY A 17 3.28 -11.21 -9.11
C GLY A 17 2.14 -10.39 -9.72
N GLN A 18 2.20 -9.06 -9.66
CA GLN A 18 1.24 -8.11 -10.26
C GLN A 18 -0.18 -8.12 -9.68
N TYR A 19 -0.37 -8.69 -8.48
CA TYR A 19 -1.62 -8.60 -7.74
C TYR A 19 -1.57 -7.47 -6.72
N VAL A 20 -2.68 -6.74 -6.59
CA VAL A 20 -2.90 -5.78 -5.49
C VAL A 20 -2.90 -6.55 -4.18
N ALA A 21 -2.08 -6.09 -3.23
CA ALA A 21 -1.95 -6.67 -1.90
C ALA A 21 -2.78 -5.89 -0.87
N GLU A 22 -2.77 -4.56 -0.97
CA GLU A 22 -3.38 -3.65 -0.01
C GLU A 22 -3.64 -2.27 -0.65
N VAL A 23 -4.64 -1.55 -0.14
CA VAL A 23 -4.94 -0.15 -0.50
C VAL A 23 -5.07 0.68 0.76
N LEU A 24 -4.22 1.71 0.91
CA LEU A 24 -4.13 2.53 2.12
C LEU A 24 -4.41 4.01 1.84
N PRO A 25 -4.84 4.79 2.85
CA PRO A 25 -4.80 6.25 2.79
C PRO A 25 -3.37 6.77 2.59
N LEU A 26 -3.21 7.94 1.92
CA LEU A 26 -1.88 8.55 1.71
C LEU A 26 -1.15 8.91 3.01
N ASN A 27 -1.89 9.13 4.09
CA ASN A 27 -1.36 9.51 5.41
C ASN A 27 -1.18 8.31 6.37
N ASP A 28 -1.43 7.07 5.93
CA ASP A 28 -1.30 5.88 6.79
C ASP A 28 0.12 5.28 6.73
N PHE A 29 1.07 6.00 7.33
CA PHE A 29 2.47 5.57 7.43
C PHE A 29 2.65 4.34 8.32
N GLU A 30 1.81 4.18 9.34
CA GLU A 30 1.88 3.06 10.27
C GLU A 30 1.41 1.77 9.59
N GLY A 31 0.28 1.80 8.89
CA GLY A 31 -0.22 0.69 8.09
C GLY A 31 0.78 0.27 7.01
N LEU A 32 1.37 1.24 6.29
CA LEU A 32 2.40 0.97 5.29
C LEU A 32 3.62 0.28 5.89
N THR A 33 4.12 0.79 7.01
CA THR A 33 5.30 0.23 7.70
C THR A 33 4.99 -1.17 8.23
N ARG A 34 3.80 -1.37 8.81
CA ARG A 34 3.37 -2.67 9.32
C ARG A 34 3.30 -3.71 8.22
N PHE A 35 2.70 -3.40 7.07
CA PHE A 35 2.61 -4.32 5.94
C PHE A 35 3.99 -4.87 5.55
N PHE A 36 4.98 -4.01 5.38
CA PHE A 36 6.31 -4.44 4.94
C PHE A 36 7.11 -5.16 6.04
N LYS A 37 6.91 -4.82 7.32
CA LYS A 37 7.51 -5.55 8.45
C LYS A 37 7.11 -7.03 8.49
N GLU A 38 5.92 -7.36 8.02
CA GLU A 38 5.40 -8.74 8.07
C GLU A 38 5.92 -9.61 6.89
N VAL A 39 6.46 -9.00 5.83
CA VAL A 39 6.83 -9.73 4.59
C VAL A 39 8.28 -9.58 4.16
N LEU A 40 8.98 -8.52 4.59
CA LEU A 40 10.39 -8.30 4.29
C LEU A 40 11.26 -8.81 5.43
N ILE A 41 12.45 -9.30 5.09
CA ILE A 41 13.50 -9.63 6.05
C ILE A 41 14.46 -8.45 6.18
N ASN A 42 14.95 -8.21 7.40
CA ASN A 42 16.07 -7.28 7.60
C ASN A 42 17.34 -7.97 7.10
N VAL A 43 18.06 -7.28 6.22
CA VAL A 43 19.40 -7.64 5.76
C VAL A 43 20.45 -6.78 6.46
#